data_AF-A0A553EMT0-F1
#
_entry.id   AF-A0A553EMT0-F1
#
_cell.length_a   1.000
_cell.length_b   1.000
_cell.length_c   1.000
_cell.angle_alpha   90.00
_cell.angle_beta   90.00
_cell.angle_gamma   90.00
#
_symmetry.space_group_name_H-M   'P 1'
#
loop_
_entity.id
_entity.type
_entity.pdbx_description
1 polymer ?
#
loop_
_entity_poly.entity_id
_entity_poly.type
_entity_poly.pdbx_seq_one_letter_code
_entity_poly.pdbx_strand_id
1 'polypeptide(L)'
;MNNLKPMIIASERTLLMFWDWVARRDFFEEKHVLKEFIRYHSFKIQINREYIVKVQNSFYTKDGLSFGIRNHIEYCLITFEQIGLVATIGLSELYEASIYSHISQTSYPDMCYNNAIQVSQSLGEMILNNPGAYYPKYDEHCIEINLGMILFYQTERYDYATEWLIRLITYLRDVFMTTKFFPLFYTSYDKLVENEMDKDKKKETASSHLITVLAEWCIMLKQDELYKMLRKIVKENFKDIDCQLWHPENDTEESLFNSNAMDETGATRSTINLPENPREYEMEMVEESKTFFDESKMKHNEKGIPYIEFLSNRHFRSYVFPNSWRQLLNTRFCFSKKVSQ
;
A
#
# COMPACT_ATOMS: atom_id res chain seq x y z
N MET A 1 25.24 11.23 -11.16
CA MET A 1 24.33 12.25 -11.73
C MET A 1 23.12 11.67 -12.48
N ASN A 2 22.67 10.44 -12.20
CA ASN A 2 21.50 9.82 -12.89
C ASN A 2 20.37 9.54 -11.90
N ASN A 3 19.65 10.54 -11.39
CA ASN A 3 18.49 10.28 -10.52
C ASN A 3 17.34 9.71 -11.38
N LEU A 4 16.98 8.44 -11.19
CA LEU A 4 15.92 7.76 -11.95
C LEU A 4 14.52 7.98 -11.36
N LYS A 5 14.41 8.50 -10.12
CA LYS A 5 13.13 8.75 -9.46
C LYS A 5 12.21 9.70 -10.25
N PRO A 6 12.67 10.85 -10.79
CA PRO A 6 11.82 11.70 -11.63
C PRO A 6 11.31 10.98 -12.88
N MET A 7 12.10 10.05 -13.43
CA MET A 7 11.72 9.26 -14.61
C MET A 7 10.61 8.26 -14.28
N ILE A 8 10.65 7.62 -13.09
CA ILE A 8 9.55 6.77 -12.59
C ILE A 8 8.28 7.59 -12.43
N ILE A 9 8.36 8.71 -11.70
CA ILE A 9 7.18 9.54 -11.42
C ILE A 9 6.54 10.02 -12.74
N ALA A 10 7.36 10.42 -13.71
CA ALA A 10 6.88 10.84 -15.02
C ALA A 10 6.27 9.69 -15.83
N SER A 11 6.87 8.50 -15.81
CA SER A 11 6.37 7.35 -16.58
C SER A 11 5.05 6.82 -16.00
N GLU A 12 4.91 6.78 -14.67
CA GLU A 12 3.66 6.41 -14.01
C GLU A 12 2.55 7.42 -14.27
N ARG A 13 2.82 8.71 -14.11
CA ARG A 13 1.84 9.76 -14.40
C ARG A 13 1.37 9.70 -15.85
N THR A 14 2.29 9.47 -16.78
CA THR A 14 1.96 9.32 -18.20
C THR A 14 1.06 8.11 -18.43
N LEU A 15 1.35 6.99 -17.78
CA LEU A 15 0.54 5.77 -17.89
C LEU A 15 -0.87 5.96 -17.30
N LEU A 16 -0.98 6.63 -16.14
CA LEU A 16 -2.26 6.96 -15.50
C LEU A 16 -3.11 7.88 -16.40
N MET A 17 -2.51 8.93 -16.95
CA MET A 17 -3.18 9.83 -17.90
C MET A 17 -3.59 9.12 -19.20
N PHE A 18 -2.75 8.20 -19.71
CA PHE A 18 -3.09 7.39 -20.87
C PHE A 18 -4.32 6.53 -20.55
N TRP A 19 -4.31 5.82 -19.42
CA TRP A 19 -5.41 4.98 -18.99
C TRP A 19 -6.72 5.76 -18.83
N ASP A 20 -6.70 6.89 -18.12
CA ASP A 20 -7.87 7.77 -17.95
C ASP A 20 -8.44 8.20 -19.32
N TRP A 21 -7.55 8.58 -20.26
CA TRP A 21 -7.96 8.94 -21.62
C TRP A 21 -8.62 7.79 -22.37
N VAL A 22 -8.05 6.58 -22.30
CA VAL A 22 -8.64 5.37 -22.93
C VAL A 22 -10.00 5.06 -22.32
N ALA A 23 -10.11 5.10 -20.99
CA ALA A 23 -11.31 4.73 -20.26
C ALA A 23 -12.47 5.73 -20.44
N ARG A 24 -12.17 7.02 -20.55
CA ARG A 24 -13.17 8.08 -20.82
C ARG A 24 -13.66 8.10 -22.27
N ARG A 25 -12.82 7.65 -23.21
CA ARG A 25 -13.14 7.62 -24.65
C ARG A 25 -13.63 6.26 -25.15
N ASP A 26 -13.65 5.26 -24.27
CA ASP A 26 -14.01 3.88 -24.59
C ASP A 26 -13.14 3.27 -25.71
N PHE A 27 -11.85 3.59 -25.73
CA PHE A 27 -10.91 3.13 -26.77
C PHE A 27 -10.37 1.71 -26.51
N PHE A 28 -11.13 0.87 -25.81
CA PHE A 28 -10.72 -0.51 -25.48
C PHE A 28 -10.75 -1.46 -26.68
N GLU A 29 -11.34 -1.07 -27.81
CA GLU A 29 -11.34 -1.86 -29.05
C GLU A 29 -10.30 -1.35 -30.06
N GLU A 30 -9.72 -0.18 -29.82
CA GLU A 30 -8.79 0.49 -30.71
C GLU A 30 -7.39 -0.12 -30.62
N LYS A 31 -7.12 -1.12 -31.47
CA LYS A 31 -5.86 -1.88 -31.47
C LYS A 31 -4.60 -1.00 -31.50
N HIS A 32 -4.63 0.10 -32.22
CA HIS A 32 -3.50 1.02 -32.33
C HIS A 32 -3.25 1.77 -31.00
N VAL A 33 -4.31 2.17 -30.31
CA VAL A 33 -4.26 2.81 -28.99
C VAL A 33 -3.73 1.83 -27.94
N LEU A 34 -4.27 0.61 -27.89
CA LEU A 34 -3.85 -0.40 -26.92
C LEU A 34 -2.40 -0.83 -27.13
N LYS A 35 -1.95 -0.94 -28.39
CA LYS A 35 -0.55 -1.25 -28.71
C LYS A 35 0.39 -0.18 -28.14
N GLU A 36 0.02 1.08 -28.24
CA GLU A 36 0.77 2.19 -27.68
C GLU A 36 0.78 2.17 -26.15
N PHE A 37 -0.38 1.91 -25.53
CA PHE A 37 -0.48 1.75 -24.08
C PHE A 37 0.45 0.64 -23.56
N ILE A 38 0.43 -0.54 -24.20
CA ILE A 38 1.31 -1.66 -23.84
C ILE A 38 2.78 -1.28 -24.01
N ARG A 39 3.13 -0.55 -25.09
CA ARG A 39 4.50 -0.08 -25.31
C ARG A 39 4.98 0.85 -24.18
N TYR A 40 4.15 1.79 -23.76
CA TYR A 40 4.45 2.67 -22.62
C TYR A 40 4.55 1.90 -21.30
N HIS A 41 3.67 0.92 -21.09
CA HIS A 41 3.74 0.03 -19.94
C HIS A 41 5.09 -0.71 -19.88
N SER A 42 5.49 -1.37 -20.98
CA SER A 42 6.77 -2.08 -21.04
C SER A 42 7.97 -1.15 -20.81
N PHE A 43 7.92 0.09 -21.31
CA PHE A 43 8.95 1.08 -21.04
C PHE A 43 9.01 1.47 -19.55
N LYS A 44 7.85 1.63 -18.88
CA LYS A 44 7.79 1.85 -17.43
C LYS A 44 8.45 0.69 -16.66
N ILE A 45 8.14 -0.55 -17.04
CA ILE A 45 8.74 -1.74 -16.42
C ILE A 45 10.27 -1.75 -16.55
N GLN A 46 10.82 -1.34 -17.70
CA GLN A 46 12.27 -1.20 -17.87
C GLN A 46 12.88 -0.16 -16.93
N ILE A 47 12.27 1.02 -16.83
CA ILE A 47 12.71 2.08 -15.90
C ILE A 47 12.69 1.59 -14.46
N ASN A 48 11.62 0.87 -14.07
CA ASN A 48 11.47 0.30 -12.74
C ASN A 48 12.59 -0.69 -12.40
N ARG A 49 12.93 -1.59 -13.33
CA ARG A 49 14.03 -2.55 -13.17
C ARG A 49 15.38 -1.84 -13.02
N GLU A 50 15.66 -0.84 -13.85
CA GLU A 50 16.89 -0.04 -13.74
C GLU A 50 16.99 0.71 -12.41
N TYR A 51 15.86 1.21 -11.90
CA TYR A 51 15.80 1.85 -10.59
C TYR A 51 16.18 0.88 -9.48
N ILE A 52 15.53 -0.29 -9.41
CA ILE A 52 15.82 -1.30 -8.37
C ILE A 52 17.28 -1.71 -8.41
N VAL A 53 17.83 -2.03 -9.58
CA VAL A 53 19.25 -2.41 -9.74
C VAL A 53 20.18 -1.34 -9.15
N LYS A 54 19.80 -0.07 -9.29
CA LYS A 54 20.60 1.05 -8.82
C LYS A 54 20.51 1.27 -7.30
N VAL A 55 19.33 1.14 -6.71
CA VAL A 55 19.09 1.50 -5.30
C VAL A 55 19.22 0.32 -4.34
N GLN A 56 19.06 -0.92 -4.81
CA GLN A 56 18.97 -2.12 -3.97
C GLN A 56 20.11 -2.24 -2.94
N ASN A 57 21.36 -1.89 -3.29
CA ASN A 57 22.49 -2.01 -2.35
C ASN A 57 22.31 -1.15 -1.09
N SER A 58 21.64 0.00 -1.22
CA SER A 58 21.34 0.86 -0.07
C SER A 58 20.30 0.25 0.87
N PHE A 59 19.44 -0.65 0.38
CA PHE A 59 18.40 -1.30 1.17
C PHE A 59 18.96 -2.33 2.16
N TYR A 60 20.09 -2.95 1.81
CA TYR A 60 20.83 -3.88 2.67
C TYR A 60 21.79 -3.17 3.64
N THR A 61 21.85 -1.83 3.59
CA THR A 61 22.72 -1.04 4.46
C THR A 61 21.90 -0.45 5.58
N LYS A 62 22.33 -0.66 6.84
CA LYS A 62 21.72 -0.03 8.01
C LYS A 62 21.71 1.49 7.84
N ASP A 63 20.54 2.10 8.00
CA ASP A 63 20.27 3.52 7.77
C ASP A 63 20.67 4.00 6.36
N GLY A 64 20.66 3.10 5.37
CA GLY A 64 21.11 3.39 4.00
C GLY A 64 20.32 4.49 3.30
N LEU A 65 19.07 4.74 3.72
CA LEU A 65 18.25 5.84 3.21
C LEU A 65 18.52 7.18 3.91
N SER A 66 19.28 7.21 5.00
CA SER A 66 19.56 8.45 5.76
C SER A 66 20.57 9.37 5.08
N PHE A 67 21.24 8.91 4.02
CA PHE A 67 22.32 9.66 3.38
C PHE A 67 21.82 11.01 2.84
N GLY A 68 22.41 12.09 3.33
CA GLY A 68 22.05 13.46 2.92
C GLY A 68 20.80 14.03 3.60
N ILE A 69 20.14 13.26 4.47
CA ILE A 69 18.97 13.69 5.24
C ILE A 69 19.43 14.32 6.55
N ARG A 70 18.81 15.45 6.92
CA ARG A 70 19.26 16.27 8.07
C ARG A 70 18.42 16.08 9.32
N ASN A 71 17.19 15.59 9.20
CA ASN A 71 16.29 15.40 10.33
C ASN A 71 15.49 14.10 10.22
N HIS A 72 14.98 13.65 11.37
CA HIS A 72 14.27 12.38 11.46
C HIS A 72 12.90 12.42 10.77
N ILE A 73 12.25 13.58 10.68
CA ILE A 73 10.97 13.74 9.98
C ILE A 73 11.17 13.41 8.49
N GLU A 74 12.11 14.09 7.83
CA GLU A 74 12.48 13.84 6.43
C GLU A 74 12.90 12.38 6.21
N TYR A 75 13.62 11.79 7.15
CA TYR A 75 14.01 10.39 7.06
C TYR A 75 12.80 9.47 7.02
N CYS A 76 11.79 9.70 7.87
CA CYS A 76 10.56 8.93 7.84
C CYS A 76 9.80 9.14 6.53
N LEU A 77 9.62 10.39 6.09
CA LEU A 77 8.91 10.71 4.85
C LEU A 77 9.56 10.07 3.62
N ILE A 78 10.89 10.17 3.50
CA ILE A 78 11.64 9.54 2.40
C ILE A 78 11.55 8.02 2.50
N THR A 79 11.61 7.45 3.70
CA THR A 79 11.49 6.00 3.86
C THR A 79 10.13 5.49 3.38
N PHE A 80 9.04 6.14 3.77
CA PHE A 80 7.69 5.77 3.31
C PHE A 80 7.54 5.98 1.80
N GLU A 81 8.05 7.08 1.25
CA GLU A 81 8.07 7.27 -0.21
C GLU A 81 8.79 6.12 -0.94
N GLN A 82 9.93 5.67 -0.42
CA GLN A 82 10.66 4.51 -0.98
C GLN A 82 9.87 3.20 -0.83
N ILE A 83 9.19 2.98 0.29
CA ILE A 83 8.32 1.83 0.49
C ILE A 83 7.26 1.77 -0.60
N GLY A 84 6.54 2.87 -0.83
CA GLY A 84 5.52 2.94 -1.88
C GLY A 84 6.07 2.70 -3.28
N LEU A 85 7.21 3.33 -3.62
CA LEU A 85 7.87 3.13 -4.91
C LEU A 85 8.28 1.67 -5.14
N VAL A 86 8.99 1.07 -4.19
CA VAL A 86 9.48 -0.30 -4.32
C VAL A 86 8.32 -1.30 -4.32
N ALA A 87 7.30 -1.09 -3.48
CA ALA A 87 6.11 -1.93 -3.44
C ALA A 87 5.37 -1.92 -4.79
N THR A 88 5.11 -0.74 -5.36
CA THR A 88 4.44 -0.61 -6.66
C THR A 88 5.25 -1.20 -7.82
N ILE A 89 6.59 -1.15 -7.75
CA ILE A 89 7.47 -1.86 -8.69
C ILE A 89 7.26 -3.37 -8.60
N GLY A 90 7.29 -3.94 -7.40
CA GLY A 90 7.10 -5.38 -7.20
C GLY A 90 5.70 -5.85 -7.63
N LEU A 91 4.66 -5.09 -7.31
CA LEU A 91 3.28 -5.35 -7.74
C LEU A 91 3.14 -5.28 -9.27
N SER A 92 3.86 -4.37 -9.93
CA SER A 92 3.89 -4.29 -11.39
C SER A 92 4.56 -5.53 -12.03
N GLU A 93 5.60 -6.08 -11.41
CA GLU A 93 6.26 -7.32 -11.87
C GLU A 93 5.37 -8.55 -11.68
N LEU A 94 4.62 -8.65 -10.57
CA LEU A 94 3.62 -9.70 -10.38
C LEU A 94 2.53 -9.62 -11.46
N TYR A 95 2.08 -8.40 -11.76
CA TYR A 95 1.11 -8.18 -12.82
C TYR A 95 1.65 -8.59 -14.19
N GLU A 96 2.87 -8.18 -14.55
CA GLU A 96 3.56 -8.63 -15.78
C GLU A 96 3.65 -10.16 -15.85
N ALA A 97 4.04 -10.83 -14.77
CA ALA A 97 4.08 -12.28 -14.73
C ALA A 97 2.70 -12.90 -15.04
N SER A 98 1.64 -12.37 -14.40
CA SER A 98 0.28 -12.87 -14.57
C SER A 98 -0.21 -12.78 -16.02
N ILE A 99 -0.08 -11.62 -16.68
CA ILE A 99 -0.51 -11.44 -18.09
C ILE A 99 0.23 -12.39 -19.02
N TYR A 100 1.56 -12.43 -18.94
CA TYR A 100 2.37 -13.17 -19.91
C TYR A 100 2.36 -14.68 -19.66
N SER A 101 1.93 -15.14 -18.48
CA SER A 101 1.75 -16.58 -18.18
C SER A 101 0.73 -17.25 -19.10
N HIS A 102 -0.28 -16.49 -19.56
CA HIS A 102 -1.34 -16.99 -20.43
C HIS A 102 -1.06 -16.78 -21.92
N ILE A 103 -0.12 -15.90 -22.26
CA ILE A 103 0.11 -15.41 -23.63
C ILE A 103 1.41 -15.97 -24.23
N SER A 104 2.43 -16.25 -23.40
CA SER A 104 3.77 -16.60 -23.88
C SER A 104 4.20 -18.00 -23.44
N GLN A 105 4.81 -18.77 -24.36
CA GLN A 105 5.56 -19.99 -24.04
C GLN A 105 7.04 -19.69 -23.72
N THR A 106 7.31 -18.49 -23.21
CA THR A 106 8.67 -18.02 -22.93
C THR A 106 8.96 -18.07 -21.44
N SER A 107 10.23 -17.95 -21.04
CA SER A 107 10.64 -17.81 -19.64
C SER A 107 10.38 -16.42 -19.06
N TYR A 108 9.76 -15.51 -19.82
CA TYR A 108 9.51 -14.13 -19.38
C TYR A 108 8.58 -14.03 -18.15
N PRO A 109 7.46 -14.77 -18.04
CA PRO A 109 6.61 -14.74 -16.85
C PRO A 109 7.37 -15.15 -15.59
N ASP A 110 8.16 -16.23 -15.68
CA ASP A 110 8.99 -16.70 -14.57
C ASP A 110 10.03 -15.66 -14.16
N MET A 111 10.63 -14.96 -15.13
CA MET A 111 11.56 -13.86 -14.85
C MET A 111 10.87 -12.73 -14.10
N CYS A 112 9.67 -12.30 -14.52
CA CYS A 112 8.92 -11.24 -13.85
C CYS A 112 8.50 -11.65 -12.43
N TYR A 113 8.04 -12.89 -12.24
CA TYR A 113 7.70 -13.41 -10.92
C TYR A 113 8.94 -13.44 -10.00
N ASN A 114 10.08 -13.92 -10.51
CA ASN A 114 11.33 -13.90 -9.76
C ASN A 114 11.80 -12.47 -9.43
N ASN A 115 11.63 -11.51 -10.35
CA ASN A 115 11.90 -10.09 -10.07
C ASN A 115 11.02 -9.58 -8.93
N ALA A 116 9.72 -9.87 -8.94
CA ALA A 116 8.82 -9.47 -7.86
C ALA A 116 9.25 -10.02 -6.50
N ILE A 117 9.69 -11.29 -6.46
CA ILE A 117 10.24 -11.91 -5.25
C ILE A 117 11.49 -11.17 -4.75
N GLN A 118 12.43 -10.86 -5.65
CA GLN A 118 13.66 -10.15 -5.30
C GLN A 118 13.37 -8.72 -4.84
N VAL A 119 12.44 -8.03 -5.49
CA VAL A 119 11.97 -6.69 -5.08
C VAL A 119 11.31 -6.74 -3.71
N SER A 120 10.47 -7.74 -3.44
CA SER A 120 9.84 -7.92 -2.13
C SER A 120 10.88 -8.19 -1.04
N GLN A 121 11.86 -9.06 -1.29
CA GLN A 121 12.96 -9.28 -0.34
C GLN A 121 13.75 -7.99 -0.10
N SER A 122 14.06 -7.25 -1.16
CA SER A 122 14.76 -5.97 -1.07
C SER A 122 13.96 -4.92 -0.27
N LEU A 123 12.64 -4.89 -0.42
CA LEU A 123 11.73 -4.05 0.38
C LEU A 123 11.76 -4.45 1.86
N GLY A 124 11.73 -5.76 2.15
CA GLY A 124 11.84 -6.29 3.50
C GLY A 124 13.14 -5.85 4.18
N GLU A 125 14.27 -6.02 3.50
CA GLU A 125 15.57 -5.57 3.99
C GLU A 125 15.64 -4.05 4.16
N MET A 126 15.08 -3.29 3.21
CA MET A 126 14.99 -1.83 3.34
C MET A 126 14.23 -1.42 4.61
N ILE A 127 13.09 -2.04 4.87
CA ILE A 127 12.28 -1.75 6.07
C ILE A 127 13.06 -2.11 7.33
N LEU A 128 13.68 -3.29 7.38
CA LEU A 128 14.43 -3.74 8.56
C LEU A 128 15.62 -2.85 8.89
N ASN A 129 16.32 -2.39 7.86
CA ASN A 129 17.53 -1.59 7.99
C ASN A 129 17.27 -0.09 8.20
N ASN A 130 16.05 0.40 7.98
CA ASN A 130 15.73 1.83 8.08
C ASN A 130 14.61 2.08 9.08
N PRO A 131 14.92 2.49 10.33
CA PRO A 131 13.93 2.69 11.38
C PRO A 131 12.80 3.65 11.03
N GLY A 132 13.01 4.59 10.09
CA GLY A 132 11.96 5.49 9.59
C GLY A 132 10.71 4.75 9.10
N ALA A 133 10.84 3.49 8.66
CA ALA A 133 9.73 2.63 8.23
C ALA A 133 8.74 2.25 9.35
N TYR A 134 9.12 2.44 10.62
CA TYR A 134 8.28 2.09 11.77
C TYR A 134 7.53 3.29 12.35
N TYR A 135 7.79 4.49 11.85
CA TYR A 135 7.26 5.75 12.36
C TYR A 135 6.41 6.46 11.31
N PRO A 136 5.17 5.99 11.05
CA PRO A 136 4.25 6.73 10.21
C PRO A 136 4.06 8.15 10.77
N LYS A 137 4.18 9.15 9.91
CA LYS A 137 4.03 10.57 10.28
C LYS A 137 2.66 11.12 9.92
N TYR A 138 2.08 10.57 8.87
CA TYR A 138 0.71 10.84 8.45
C TYR A 138 -0.11 9.55 8.51
N ASP A 139 -1.40 9.69 8.78
CA ASP A 139 -2.36 8.59 8.72
C ASP A 139 -2.42 7.98 7.31
N GLU A 140 -2.27 8.83 6.27
CA GLU A 140 -2.17 8.41 4.87
C GLU A 140 -0.96 7.53 4.52
N HIS A 141 0.02 7.37 5.42
CA HIS A 141 1.06 6.35 5.25
C HIS A 141 0.49 4.92 5.26
N CYS A 142 -0.79 4.75 5.62
CA CYS A 142 -1.52 3.50 5.40
C CYS A 142 -1.53 3.06 3.92
N ILE A 143 -1.38 3.98 2.95
CA ILE A 143 -1.23 3.68 1.52
C ILE A 143 0.01 2.83 1.30
N GLU A 144 1.18 3.34 1.70
CA GLU A 144 2.46 2.63 1.58
C GLU A 144 2.46 1.30 2.34
N ILE A 145 1.84 1.26 3.52
CA ILE A 145 1.71 0.05 4.34
C ILE A 145 0.89 -1.00 3.59
N ASN A 146 -0.28 -0.64 3.07
CA ASN A 146 -1.11 -1.55 2.30
C ASN A 146 -0.37 -2.09 1.07
N LEU A 147 0.27 -1.22 0.28
CA LEU A 147 1.03 -1.62 -0.90
C LEU A 147 2.16 -2.61 -0.56
N GLY A 148 2.93 -2.31 0.49
CA GLY A 148 4.01 -3.20 0.94
C GLY A 148 3.50 -4.53 1.48
N MET A 149 2.45 -4.51 2.30
CA MET A 149 1.84 -5.73 2.86
C MET A 149 1.20 -6.62 1.78
N ILE A 150 0.51 -6.03 0.79
CA ILE A 150 -0.02 -6.78 -0.36
C ILE A 150 1.12 -7.46 -1.11
N LEU A 151 2.21 -6.74 -1.40
CA LEU A 151 3.38 -7.32 -2.08
C LEU A 151 3.98 -8.47 -1.27
N PHE A 152 4.20 -8.29 0.03
CA PHE A 152 4.72 -9.34 0.91
C PHE A 152 3.80 -10.56 0.93
N TYR A 153 2.48 -10.35 1.02
CA TYR A 153 1.52 -11.44 1.04
C TYR A 153 1.52 -12.22 -0.29
N GLN A 154 1.47 -11.52 -1.42
CA GLN A 154 1.44 -12.14 -2.75
C GLN A 154 2.76 -12.85 -3.14
N THR A 155 3.88 -12.47 -2.52
CA THR A 155 5.20 -13.12 -2.71
C THR A 155 5.57 -14.07 -1.56
N GLU A 156 4.61 -14.35 -0.67
CA GLU A 156 4.74 -15.25 0.47
C GLU A 156 5.86 -14.87 1.47
N ARG A 157 6.22 -13.59 1.52
CA ARG A 157 7.17 -12.98 2.47
C ARG A 157 6.48 -12.58 3.77
N TYR A 158 5.77 -13.55 4.36
CA TYR A 158 4.98 -13.35 5.58
C TYR A 158 5.82 -13.00 6.80
N ASP A 159 7.08 -13.41 6.82
CA ASP A 159 8.08 -13.08 7.83
C ASP A 159 8.34 -11.57 7.87
N TYR A 160 8.66 -10.94 6.74
CA TYR A 160 8.83 -9.49 6.65
C TYR A 160 7.53 -8.74 6.97
N ALA A 161 6.39 -9.21 6.47
CA ALA A 161 5.09 -8.60 6.76
C ALA A 161 4.78 -8.61 8.27
N THR A 162 4.98 -9.76 8.92
CA THR A 162 4.72 -9.93 10.36
C THR A 162 5.68 -9.08 11.19
N GLU A 163 6.97 -9.12 10.87
CA GLU A 163 7.99 -8.33 11.59
C GLU A 163 7.73 -6.83 11.45
N TRP A 164 7.37 -6.36 10.24
CA TRP A 164 7.04 -4.95 10.03
C TRP A 164 5.78 -4.54 10.79
N LEU A 165 4.74 -5.37 10.79
CA LEU A 165 3.50 -5.12 11.53
C LEU A 165 3.73 -5.05 13.04
N ILE A 166 4.54 -5.97 13.59
CA ILE A 166 4.95 -5.95 15.01
C ILE A 166 5.62 -4.61 15.33
N ARG A 167 6.55 -4.17 14.48
CA ARG A 167 7.28 -2.91 14.68
C ARG A 167 6.34 -1.70 14.58
N LEU A 168 5.49 -1.61 13.55
CA LEU A 168 4.54 -0.51 13.41
C LEU A 168 3.69 -0.32 14.67
N ILE A 169 3.10 -1.40 15.19
CA ILE A 169 2.21 -1.33 16.36
C ILE A 169 3.00 -1.06 17.64
N THR A 170 4.17 -1.69 17.81
CA THR A 170 5.03 -1.48 18.99
C THR A 170 5.54 -0.04 19.04
N TYR A 171 6.00 0.50 17.91
CA TYR A 171 6.48 1.88 17.82
C TYR A 171 5.36 2.90 17.97
N LEU A 172 4.18 2.66 17.38
CA LEU A 172 3.00 3.51 17.60
C LEU A 172 2.71 3.68 19.09
N ARG A 173 2.72 2.57 19.84
CA ARG A 173 2.59 2.58 21.30
C ARG A 173 3.70 3.38 21.97
N ASP A 174 4.95 3.02 21.70
CA ASP A 174 6.09 3.56 22.45
C ASP A 174 6.27 5.06 22.19
N VAL A 175 6.07 5.50 20.96
CA VAL A 175 6.10 6.92 20.57
C VAL A 175 4.98 7.69 21.24
N PHE A 176 3.77 7.15 21.24
CA PHE A 176 2.64 7.79 21.94
C PHE A 176 2.89 7.85 23.45
N MET A 177 3.43 6.80 24.06
CA MET A 177 3.70 6.79 25.50
C MET A 177 4.79 7.78 25.90
N THR A 178 5.83 7.96 25.08
CA THR A 178 6.99 8.79 25.38
C THR A 178 6.86 10.25 24.97
N THR A 179 6.23 10.51 23.82
CA THR A 179 6.15 11.85 23.22
C THR A 179 4.71 12.34 23.00
N LYS A 180 3.73 11.48 23.27
CA LYS A 180 2.31 11.69 22.91
C LYS A 180 2.06 11.79 21.42
N PHE A 181 3.08 11.69 20.57
CA PHE A 181 2.92 11.80 19.12
C PHE A 181 1.99 10.71 18.58
N PHE A 182 1.12 11.13 17.68
CA PHE A 182 0.26 10.28 16.87
C PHE A 182 0.31 10.83 15.43
N PRO A 183 0.26 9.95 14.41
CA PRO A 183 0.30 10.39 13.01
C PRO A 183 -0.79 11.43 12.72
N LEU A 184 -0.45 12.47 11.95
CA LEU A 184 -1.42 13.49 11.56
C LEU A 184 -2.41 12.92 10.56
N PHE A 185 -3.69 13.23 10.73
CA PHE A 185 -4.74 12.75 9.83
C PHE A 185 -4.59 13.26 8.39
N TYR A 186 -4.08 14.48 8.21
CA TYR A 186 -3.82 15.10 6.91
C TYR A 186 -2.35 15.46 6.72
N THR A 187 -1.94 15.60 5.46
CA THR A 187 -0.57 16.00 5.10
C THR A 187 -0.36 17.49 5.27
N SER A 188 0.47 17.87 6.25
CA SER A 188 0.98 19.22 6.41
C SER A 188 2.33 19.16 7.13
N TYR A 189 3.40 19.53 6.42
CA TYR A 189 4.75 19.50 6.97
C TYR A 189 4.90 20.47 8.15
N ASP A 190 4.35 21.68 8.04
CA ASP A 190 4.40 22.68 9.12
C ASP A 190 3.69 22.18 10.38
N LYS A 191 2.49 21.59 10.22
CA LYS A 191 1.76 21.00 11.36
C LYS A 191 2.49 19.79 11.94
N LEU A 192 3.17 19.00 11.12
CA LEU A 192 3.96 17.86 11.57
C LEU A 192 5.13 18.34 12.45
N VAL A 193 5.86 19.35 12.00
CA VAL A 193 6.95 19.97 12.78
C VAL A 193 6.41 20.57 14.08
N GLU A 194 5.29 21.30 14.03
CA GLU A 194 4.62 21.83 15.23
C GLU A 194 4.29 20.71 16.25
N ASN A 195 3.69 19.61 15.80
CA ASN A 195 3.24 18.50 16.65
C ASN A 195 4.40 17.68 17.26
N GLU A 196 5.54 17.65 16.58
CA GLU A 196 6.78 17.03 17.07
C GLU A 196 7.51 17.90 18.10
N MET A 197 7.47 19.23 17.93
CA MET A 197 8.16 20.17 18.82
C MET A 197 7.37 20.52 20.07
N ASP A 198 6.05 20.68 19.96
CA ASP A 198 5.18 21.10 21.06
C ASP A 198 4.53 19.89 21.74
N LYS A 199 5.08 19.49 22.89
CA LYS A 199 4.61 18.35 23.67
C LYS A 199 3.31 18.62 24.43
N ASP A 200 2.99 19.89 24.67
CA ASP A 200 1.87 20.30 25.51
C ASP A 200 0.61 20.62 24.67
N LYS A 201 0.76 20.76 23.35
CA LYS A 201 -0.36 20.94 22.42
C LYS A 201 -1.26 19.70 22.38
N LYS A 202 -2.59 19.93 22.45
CA LYS A 202 -3.58 18.86 22.23
C LYS A 202 -3.39 18.29 20.83
N LYS A 203 -3.06 17.01 20.77
CA LYS A 203 -2.77 16.30 19.52
C LYS A 203 -4.06 15.88 18.84
N GLU A 204 -4.08 15.98 17.52
CA GLU A 204 -5.21 15.57 16.70
C GLU A 204 -5.22 14.04 16.60
N THR A 205 -6.01 13.41 17.46
CA THR A 205 -6.19 11.94 17.51
C THR A 205 -7.65 11.56 17.29
N ALA A 206 -8.41 12.42 16.60
CA ALA A 206 -9.85 12.28 16.47
C ALA A 206 -10.25 11.17 15.49
N SER A 207 -9.44 10.88 14.48
CA SER A 207 -9.75 9.90 13.45
C SER A 207 -8.49 9.20 12.94
N SER A 208 -8.63 7.95 12.49
CA SER A 208 -7.52 7.21 11.88
C SER A 208 -8.00 6.08 10.97
N HIS A 209 -7.48 6.04 9.75
CA HIS A 209 -7.52 4.88 8.85
C HIS A 209 -6.37 3.92 9.15
N LEU A 210 -5.22 4.45 9.56
CA LEU A 210 -4.03 3.67 9.87
C LEU A 210 -4.31 2.61 10.94
N ILE A 211 -5.01 2.96 12.04
CA ILE A 211 -5.35 1.99 13.10
C ILE A 211 -6.20 0.85 12.55
N THR A 212 -7.23 1.17 11.76
CA THR A 212 -8.09 0.19 11.11
C THR A 212 -7.28 -0.74 10.20
N VAL A 213 -6.43 -0.16 9.34
CA VAL A 213 -5.55 -0.91 8.45
C VAL A 213 -4.61 -1.84 9.22
N LEU A 214 -3.98 -1.37 10.30
CA LEU A 214 -3.10 -2.21 11.13
C LEU A 214 -3.88 -3.35 11.80
N ALA A 215 -5.11 -3.10 12.25
CA ALA A 215 -5.96 -4.11 12.86
C ALA A 215 -6.37 -5.18 11.85
N GLU A 216 -6.76 -4.78 10.63
CA GLU A 216 -7.08 -5.73 9.56
C GLU A 216 -5.85 -6.56 9.16
N TRP A 217 -4.65 -5.97 9.05
CA TRP A 217 -3.43 -6.74 8.77
C TRP A 217 -3.07 -7.72 9.89
N CYS A 218 -3.38 -7.42 11.15
CA CYS A 218 -3.25 -8.43 12.21
C CYS A 218 -4.12 -9.65 11.92
N ILE A 219 -5.35 -9.46 11.44
CA ILE A 219 -6.26 -10.56 11.06
C ILE A 219 -5.74 -11.31 9.84
N MET A 220 -5.37 -10.59 8.78
CA MET A 220 -4.82 -11.17 7.54
C MET A 220 -3.61 -12.09 7.83
N LEU A 221 -2.72 -11.65 8.72
CA LEU A 221 -1.51 -12.38 9.11
C LEU A 221 -1.71 -13.34 10.29
N LYS A 222 -2.95 -13.50 10.79
CA LYS A 222 -3.31 -14.36 11.93
C LYS A 222 -2.50 -14.05 13.20
N GLN A 223 -2.29 -12.76 13.45
CA GLN A 223 -1.57 -12.22 14.61
C GLN A 223 -2.56 -11.78 15.70
N ASP A 224 -3.32 -12.71 16.25
CA ASP A 224 -4.38 -12.44 17.23
C ASP A 224 -3.87 -11.69 18.48
N GLU A 225 -2.69 -12.05 18.98
CA GLU A 225 -2.09 -11.37 20.14
C GLU A 225 -1.68 -9.93 19.82
N LEU A 226 -1.21 -9.69 18.59
CA LEU A 226 -0.85 -8.36 18.14
C LEU A 226 -2.10 -7.49 17.93
N TYR A 227 -3.17 -8.07 17.40
CA TYR A 227 -4.49 -7.43 17.32
C TYR A 227 -4.99 -7.02 18.72
N LYS A 228 -4.94 -7.93 19.70
CA LYS A 228 -5.35 -7.64 21.08
C LYS A 228 -4.50 -6.53 21.69
N MET A 229 -3.19 -6.52 21.42
CA MET A 229 -2.30 -5.45 21.85
C MET A 229 -2.70 -4.11 21.23
N LEU A 230 -2.91 -4.04 19.91
CA LEU A 230 -3.36 -2.83 19.24
C LEU A 230 -4.70 -2.33 19.82
N ARG A 231 -5.69 -3.21 19.95
CA ARG A 231 -6.98 -2.87 20.55
C ARG A 231 -6.83 -2.31 21.96
N LYS A 232 -5.97 -2.90 22.79
CA LYS A 232 -5.69 -2.41 24.14
C LYS A 232 -5.07 -1.00 24.09
N ILE A 233 -4.11 -0.78 23.20
CA ILE A 233 -3.50 0.54 22.98
C ILE A 233 -4.58 1.57 22.62
N VAL A 234 -5.46 1.25 21.67
CA VAL A 234 -6.58 2.11 21.25
C VAL A 234 -7.48 2.46 22.43
N LYS A 235 -7.98 1.46 23.15
CA LYS A 235 -8.93 1.68 24.26
C LYS A 235 -8.34 2.46 25.43
N GLU A 236 -7.07 2.22 25.77
CA GLU A 236 -6.44 2.84 26.93
C GLU A 236 -5.95 4.26 26.64
N ASN A 237 -5.50 4.51 25.41
CA ASN A 237 -4.78 5.73 25.05
C ASN A 237 -5.54 6.68 24.13
N PHE A 238 -6.50 6.17 23.36
CA PHE A 238 -7.21 6.89 22.30
C PHE A 238 -8.72 6.74 22.47
N LYS A 239 -9.27 7.22 23.60
CA LYS A 239 -10.68 6.97 23.98
C LYS A 239 -11.71 7.52 22.99
N ASP A 240 -11.37 8.61 22.32
CA ASP A 240 -12.28 9.33 21.42
C ASP A 240 -11.87 9.19 19.94
N ILE A 241 -10.98 8.23 19.62
CA ILE A 241 -10.56 8.04 18.23
C ILE A 241 -11.65 7.34 17.42
N ASP A 242 -11.95 7.92 16.27
CA ASP A 242 -12.82 7.36 15.27
C ASP A 242 -12.00 6.54 14.29
N CYS A 243 -12.01 5.21 14.45
CA CYS A 243 -11.42 4.32 13.47
C CYS A 243 -12.29 4.33 12.21
N GLN A 244 -11.66 4.62 11.07
CA GLN A 244 -12.34 4.80 9.79
C GLN A 244 -11.76 3.89 8.71
N LEU A 245 -12.56 3.62 7.68
CA LEU A 245 -12.10 3.01 6.44
C LEU A 245 -12.87 3.60 5.27
N TRP A 246 -12.16 4.07 4.24
CA TRP A 246 -12.78 4.58 3.03
C TRP A 246 -12.98 3.45 2.02
N HIS A 247 -14.15 3.43 1.37
CA HIS A 247 -14.53 2.48 0.35
C HIS A 247 -14.85 3.21 -0.96
N PRO A 248 -14.41 2.69 -2.11
CA PRO A 248 -14.81 3.24 -3.39
C PRO A 248 -16.30 3.00 -3.67
N GLU A 249 -16.88 3.84 -4.51
CA GLU A 249 -18.22 3.72 -5.09
C GLU A 249 -18.15 3.58 -6.61
N ASN A 250 -19.30 3.49 -7.27
CA ASN A 250 -19.39 3.24 -8.71
C ASN A 250 -18.82 4.38 -9.58
N ASP A 251 -18.80 5.61 -9.07
CA ASP A 251 -18.26 6.80 -9.74
C ASP A 251 -16.80 7.08 -9.38
N THR A 252 -16.21 6.33 -8.44
CA THR A 252 -14.85 6.56 -7.96
C THR A 252 -13.79 6.50 -9.06
N GLU A 253 -14.00 5.65 -10.07
CA GLU A 253 -13.05 5.53 -11.17
C GLU A 253 -12.95 6.80 -12.04
N GLU A 254 -13.93 7.71 -11.98
CA GLU A 254 -13.92 8.96 -12.74
C GLU A 254 -12.82 9.93 -12.29
N SER A 255 -12.46 9.90 -11.00
CA SER A 255 -11.42 10.74 -10.39
C SER A 255 -10.15 9.97 -10.05
N LEU A 256 -10.24 8.65 -9.84
CA LEU A 256 -9.14 7.77 -9.40
C LEU A 256 -7.81 8.01 -10.11
N PHE A 257 -7.84 8.22 -11.44
CA PHE A 257 -6.63 8.31 -12.29
C PHE A 257 -6.17 9.72 -12.63
N ASN A 258 -6.80 10.75 -12.06
CA ASN A 258 -6.48 12.15 -12.35
C ASN A 258 -6.43 13.07 -11.11
N SER A 259 -7.00 12.65 -9.97
CA SER A 259 -7.00 13.38 -8.71
C SER A 259 -7.05 12.44 -7.50
N ASN A 260 -7.06 13.01 -6.30
CA ASN A 260 -7.35 12.26 -5.07
C ASN A 260 -8.84 11.94 -5.02
N ALA A 261 -9.21 10.69 -5.28
CA ALA A 261 -10.60 10.28 -5.37
C ALA A 261 -11.37 10.44 -4.06
N MET A 262 -10.68 10.38 -2.92
CA MET A 262 -11.31 10.52 -1.60
C MET A 262 -11.87 11.91 -1.34
N ASP A 263 -11.35 12.92 -2.05
CA ASP A 263 -11.83 14.30 -1.93
C ASP A 263 -13.13 14.53 -2.73
N GLU A 264 -13.50 13.59 -3.62
CA GLU A 264 -14.58 13.75 -4.59
C GLU A 264 -15.70 12.70 -4.46
N THR A 265 -15.37 11.48 -4.03
CA THR A 265 -16.24 10.28 -4.16
C THR A 265 -15.90 9.24 -3.08
N GLY A 266 -16.71 8.19 -2.99
CA GLY A 266 -16.58 7.07 -2.07
C GLY A 266 -17.30 7.30 -0.75
N ALA A 267 -17.33 6.25 0.06
CA ALA A 267 -17.99 6.24 1.35
C ALA A 267 -17.00 5.86 2.45
N THR A 268 -16.94 6.67 3.51
CA THR A 268 -16.16 6.34 4.70
C THR A 268 -17.02 5.60 5.71
N ARG A 269 -16.69 4.35 6.01
CA ARG A 269 -17.18 3.67 7.21
C ARG A 269 -16.51 4.32 8.41
N SER A 270 -17.27 5.07 9.18
CA SER A 270 -16.82 5.65 10.45
C SER A 270 -17.18 4.77 11.64
N THR A 271 -16.56 5.06 12.78
CA THR A 271 -16.89 4.46 14.09
C THR A 271 -16.73 2.95 14.09
N ILE A 272 -15.67 2.48 13.45
CA ILE A 272 -15.29 1.07 13.42
C ILE A 272 -14.84 0.68 14.83
N ASN A 273 -15.68 -0.09 15.52
CA ASN A 273 -15.33 -0.66 16.80
C ASN A 273 -14.46 -1.88 16.57
N LEU A 274 -13.26 -1.93 17.16
CA LEU A 274 -12.42 -3.14 17.16
C LEU A 274 -13.00 -4.18 18.14
N PRO A 275 -13.64 -5.28 17.66
CA PRO A 275 -14.23 -6.31 18.51
C PRO A 275 -13.19 -6.98 19.41
N GLU A 276 -13.62 -7.61 20.50
CA GLU A 276 -12.69 -8.33 21.39
C GLU A 276 -12.10 -9.56 20.73
N ASN A 277 -12.94 -10.27 19.97
CA ASN A 277 -12.58 -11.46 19.25
C ASN A 277 -12.16 -11.10 17.82
N PRO A 278 -10.90 -11.35 17.41
CA PRO A 278 -10.44 -11.05 16.05
C PRO A 278 -11.31 -11.72 14.96
N ARG A 279 -11.90 -12.88 15.25
CA ARG A 279 -12.77 -13.59 14.31
C ARG A 279 -14.09 -12.87 14.05
N GLU A 280 -14.62 -12.14 15.04
CA GLU A 280 -15.82 -11.31 14.82
C GLU A 280 -15.51 -10.21 13.81
N TYR A 281 -14.33 -9.60 13.91
CA TYR A 281 -13.93 -8.57 12.97
C TYR A 281 -13.61 -9.14 11.59
N GLU A 282 -13.00 -10.33 11.49
CA GLU A 282 -12.83 -11.05 10.22
C GLU A 282 -14.19 -11.29 9.53
N MET A 283 -15.22 -11.68 10.29
CA MET A 283 -16.57 -11.84 9.76
C MET A 283 -17.18 -10.52 9.28
N GLU A 284 -17.01 -9.43 10.04
CA GLU A 284 -17.43 -8.09 9.61
C GLU A 284 -16.76 -7.68 8.30
N MET A 285 -15.45 -7.88 8.16
CA MET A 285 -14.71 -7.57 6.93
C MET A 285 -15.29 -8.30 5.71
N VAL A 286 -15.64 -9.59 5.87
CA VAL A 286 -16.23 -10.41 4.80
C VAL A 286 -17.65 -9.97 4.44
N GLU A 287 -18.44 -9.55 5.43
CA GLU A 287 -19.81 -9.05 5.20
C GLU A 287 -19.79 -7.68 4.50
N GLU A 288 -18.86 -6.82 4.87
CA GLU A 288 -18.66 -5.52 4.25
C GLU A 288 -18.24 -5.61 2.80
N SER A 289 -17.32 -6.51 2.46
CA SER A 289 -16.91 -6.75 1.08
C SER A 289 -18.08 -7.14 0.16
N LYS A 290 -19.22 -7.59 0.72
CA LYS A 290 -20.46 -7.87 -0.03
C LYS A 290 -21.45 -6.71 -0.03
N THR A 291 -21.33 -5.80 0.93
CA THR A 291 -22.26 -4.68 1.15
C THR A 291 -21.82 -3.44 0.39
N PHE A 292 -20.52 -3.14 0.41
CA PHE A 292 -19.93 -2.04 -0.36
C PHE A 292 -19.87 -2.38 -1.85
N PHE A 293 -19.54 -1.37 -2.66
CA PHE A 293 -19.41 -1.53 -4.09
C PHE A 293 -18.47 -2.69 -4.45
N ASP A 294 -18.91 -3.49 -5.43
CA ASP A 294 -18.13 -4.60 -5.96
C ASP A 294 -17.00 -4.05 -6.85
N GLU A 295 -15.83 -3.87 -6.24
CA GLU A 295 -14.62 -3.33 -6.88
C GLU A 295 -14.23 -4.09 -8.15
N SER A 296 -14.64 -5.36 -8.32
CA SER A 296 -14.37 -6.13 -9.55
C SER A 296 -15.04 -5.54 -10.81
N LYS A 297 -16.06 -4.70 -10.62
CA LYS A 297 -16.79 -4.00 -11.69
C LYS A 297 -16.11 -2.71 -12.16
N MET A 298 -15.02 -2.29 -11.51
CA MET A 298 -14.24 -1.16 -12.01
C MET A 298 -13.63 -1.51 -13.37
N LYS A 299 -13.60 -0.57 -14.31
CA LYS A 299 -13.12 -0.82 -15.68
C LYS A 299 -11.69 -1.35 -15.68
N HIS A 300 -10.79 -0.84 -14.85
CA HIS A 300 -9.42 -1.36 -14.77
C HIS A 300 -9.37 -2.83 -14.32
N ASN A 301 -10.30 -3.27 -13.47
CA ASN A 301 -10.43 -4.67 -13.08
C ASN A 301 -11.07 -5.51 -14.21
N GLU A 302 -12.15 -5.04 -14.83
CA GLU A 302 -12.81 -5.73 -15.95
C GLU A 302 -11.90 -5.90 -17.17
N LYS A 303 -11.03 -4.91 -17.43
CA LYS A 303 -10.05 -4.95 -18.53
C LYS A 303 -8.75 -5.67 -18.15
N GLY A 304 -8.67 -6.23 -16.94
CA GLY A 304 -7.54 -7.05 -16.50
C GLY A 304 -6.26 -6.26 -16.26
N ILE A 305 -6.37 -5.01 -15.78
CA ILE A 305 -5.25 -4.13 -15.40
C ILE A 305 -5.37 -3.65 -13.93
N PRO A 306 -5.57 -4.54 -12.95
CA PRO A 306 -5.82 -4.16 -11.55
C PRO A 306 -4.70 -3.31 -10.93
N TYR A 307 -3.43 -3.57 -11.28
CA TYR A 307 -2.29 -2.92 -10.64
C TYR A 307 -2.20 -1.40 -10.90
N ILE A 308 -2.92 -0.86 -11.90
CA ILE A 308 -2.90 0.56 -12.19
C ILE A 308 -3.58 1.39 -11.09
N GLU A 309 -4.51 0.77 -10.35
CA GLU A 309 -5.10 1.32 -9.12
C GLU A 309 -3.99 1.68 -8.13
N PHE A 310 -3.08 0.74 -7.84
CA PHE A 310 -1.98 0.94 -6.89
C PHE A 310 -1.03 2.07 -7.26
N LEU A 311 -0.78 2.26 -8.55
CA LEU A 311 -0.02 3.41 -9.03
C LEU A 311 -0.77 4.71 -8.72
N SER A 312 -2.08 4.70 -8.96
CA SER A 312 -2.95 5.84 -8.71
C SER A 312 -3.04 6.20 -7.24
N ASN A 313 -3.28 5.21 -6.37
CA ASN A 313 -3.34 5.40 -4.92
C ASN A 313 -2.08 6.10 -4.41
N ARG A 314 -0.90 5.64 -4.86
CA ARG A 314 0.36 6.26 -4.46
C ARG A 314 0.55 7.66 -5.05
N HIS A 315 0.21 7.85 -6.32
CA HIS A 315 0.48 9.11 -7.02
C HIS A 315 -0.44 10.24 -6.58
N PHE A 316 -1.73 9.95 -6.41
CA PHE A 316 -2.76 10.93 -6.06
C PHE A 316 -3.19 10.87 -4.59
N ARG A 317 -2.62 9.95 -3.81
CA ARG A 317 -2.88 9.77 -2.37
C ARG A 317 -4.30 9.30 -2.01
N SER A 318 -5.04 8.75 -2.97
CA SER A 318 -6.28 8.00 -2.68
C SER A 318 -5.94 6.72 -1.88
N TYR A 319 -6.71 6.36 -0.86
CA TYR A 319 -6.48 5.11 -0.14
C TYR A 319 -6.63 3.90 -1.04
N VAL A 320 -5.78 2.89 -0.79
CA VAL A 320 -5.88 1.57 -1.44
C VAL A 320 -7.24 0.97 -1.12
N PHE A 321 -7.88 0.34 -2.10
CA PHE A 321 -9.23 -0.15 -1.89
C PHE A 321 -9.26 -1.35 -0.93
N PRO A 322 -10.23 -1.43 0.00
CA PRO A 322 -10.28 -2.52 0.98
C PRO A 322 -10.28 -3.93 0.38
N ASN A 323 -10.95 -4.16 -0.75
CA ASN A 323 -10.94 -5.51 -1.31
C ASN A 323 -9.58 -5.91 -1.87
N SER A 324 -8.67 -4.98 -2.18
CA SER A 324 -7.31 -5.31 -2.65
C SER A 324 -6.57 -6.24 -1.69
N TRP A 325 -6.72 -6.04 -0.36
CA TRP A 325 -6.17 -6.95 0.65
C TRP A 325 -7.21 -7.92 1.22
N ARG A 326 -8.47 -7.52 1.42
CA ARG A 326 -9.48 -8.39 2.04
C ARG A 326 -9.79 -9.64 1.20
N GLN A 327 -9.67 -9.57 -0.13
CA GLN A 327 -9.84 -10.74 -0.99
C GLN A 327 -8.82 -11.86 -0.70
N LEU A 328 -7.68 -11.53 -0.09
CA LEU A 328 -6.63 -12.48 0.30
C LEU A 328 -7.04 -13.35 1.51
N LEU A 329 -8.16 -13.05 2.19
CA LEU A 329 -8.77 -13.96 3.17
C LEU A 329 -9.26 -15.24 2.49
N ASN A 330 -9.84 -15.10 1.30
CA ASN A 330 -10.43 -16.21 0.54
C ASN A 330 -9.37 -17.11 -0.13
N THR A 331 -8.15 -16.60 -0.37
CA THR A 331 -7.08 -17.36 -1.03
C THR A 331 -6.50 -18.49 -0.17
N ARG A 332 -6.78 -18.50 1.13
CA ARG A 332 -6.38 -19.60 2.04
C ARG A 332 -7.26 -20.85 1.98
N PHE A 333 -8.25 -20.92 1.06
CA PHE A 333 -9.05 -22.13 0.81
C PHE A 333 -8.74 -22.87 -0.51
N CYS A 334 -7.78 -22.42 -1.34
CA CYS A 334 -7.56 -23.01 -2.67
C CYS A 334 -6.20 -23.67 -2.96
N PHE A 335 -5.29 -23.79 -2.00
CA PHE A 335 -4.12 -24.67 -2.15
C PHE A 335 -4.07 -25.76 -1.08
N SER A 336 -5.09 -26.62 -1.09
CA SER A 336 -4.95 -28.00 -0.63
C SER A 336 -5.36 -28.94 -1.78
N LYS A 337 -4.50 -29.94 -2.04
CA LYS A 337 -4.54 -30.95 -3.12
C LYS A 337 -4.00 -30.51 -4.48
N LYS A 338 -2.70 -30.75 -4.68
CA LYS A 338 -2.22 -31.81 -5.60
C LYS A 338 -0.68 -31.88 -5.53
N VAL A 339 -0.15 -32.78 -4.70
CA VAL A 339 0.96 -33.70 -5.07
C VAL A 339 0.86 -34.90 -4.14
N SER A 340 0.13 -35.92 -4.59
CA SER A 340 0.31 -37.31 -4.17
C SER A 340 -0.30 -38.21 -5.23
N GLN A 341 0.53 -38.53 -6.24
CA GLN A 341 0.65 -39.84 -6.87
C GLN A 341 1.92 -39.86 -7.72
#